data_AF-A0A432VXI5-F1
#
_entry.id   AF-A0A432VXI5-F1
#
_cell.length_a   1.000
_cell.length_b   1.000
_cell.length_c   1.000
_cell.angle_alpha   90.00
_cell.angle_beta   90.00
_cell.angle_gamma   90.00
#
_symmetry.space_group_name_H-M   'P 1'
#
loop_
_entity.id
_entity.type
_entity.pdbx_description
1 polymer ?
#
loop_
_entity_poly.entity_id
_entity_poly.type
_entity_poly.pdbx_seq_one_letter_code
_entity_poly.pdbx_strand_id
1 'polypeptide(L)'
;MDYVFDIALVFAGAFAIGLIITVFLWFKFFPLVKNTDPELYQQLRFRAWSLFNKPYMNFIFKKEFQGYLNESVRKHALALYWVGWIAQWAFNIYLVLLIFVLVFR
;
A
#
# COMPACT_ATOMS: atom_id res chain seq x y z
N MET A 1 -7.04 -20.86 -22.48
CA MET A 1 -6.56 -19.50 -22.15
C MET A 1 -7.56 -18.73 -21.30
N ASP A 2 -8.86 -18.90 -21.55
CA ASP A 2 -9.92 -18.18 -20.83
C ASP A 2 -9.89 -18.36 -19.30
N TYR A 3 -9.66 -19.58 -18.81
CA TYR A 3 -9.52 -19.84 -17.37
C TYR A 3 -8.36 -19.08 -16.71
N VAL A 4 -7.24 -18.89 -17.41
CA VAL A 4 -6.08 -18.13 -16.88
C VAL A 4 -6.40 -16.65 -16.82
N PHE A 5 -7.15 -16.15 -17.81
CA PHE A 5 -7.64 -14.78 -17.83
C PHE A 5 -8.64 -14.51 -16.71
N ASP A 6 -9.57 -15.43 -16.45
CA ASP A 6 -10.52 -15.31 -15.34
C ASP A 6 -9.81 -15.25 -13.98
N ILE A 7 -8.78 -16.08 -13.77
CA ILE A 7 -7.95 -16.00 -12.55
C ILE A 7 -7.24 -14.66 -12.46
N ALA A 8 -6.68 -14.16 -13.57
CA ALA A 8 -6.02 -12.86 -13.60
C ALA A 8 -6.99 -11.74 -13.17
N LEU A 9 -8.25 -11.78 -13.61
CA LEU A 9 -9.28 -10.83 -13.19
C LEU A 9 -9.57 -10.87 -11.69
N VAL A 10 -9.57 -12.06 -11.07
CA VAL A 10 -9.73 -12.19 -9.61
C VAL A 10 -8.60 -11.45 -8.87
N PHE A 11 -7.35 -11.62 -9.31
CA PHE A 11 -6.21 -10.92 -8.72
C PHE A 11 -6.24 -9.41 -8.98
N ALA A 12 -6.69 -8.97 -10.16
CA ALA A 12 -6.92 -7.55 -10.44
C ALA A 12 -7.99 -6.95 -9.52
N GLY A 13 -9.08 -7.68 -9.28
CA GLY A 13 -10.12 -7.30 -8.32
C GLY A 13 -9.60 -7.19 -6.89
N ALA A 14 -8.82 -8.17 -6.44
CA ALA A 14 -8.17 -8.13 -5.12
C ALA A 14 -7.22 -6.93 -4.98
N PHE A 15 -6.45 -6.60 -6.04
CA PHE A 15 -5.61 -5.40 -6.08
C PHE A 15 -6.44 -4.12 -5.97
N ALA A 16 -7.53 -4.00 -6.74
CA ALA A 16 -8.41 -2.84 -6.72
C ALA A 16 -9.05 -2.62 -5.33
N ILE A 17 -9.52 -3.70 -4.69
CA ILE A 17 -10.01 -3.65 -3.31
C ILE A 17 -8.89 -3.21 -2.36
N GLY A 18 -7.68 -3.75 -2.51
CA GLY A 18 -6.52 -3.35 -1.72
C GLY A 18 -6.18 -1.85 -1.84
N LEU A 19 -6.29 -1.28 -3.04
CA LEU A 19 -6.13 0.16 -3.27
C LEU A 19 -7.19 0.98 -2.55
N ILE A 20 -8.46 0.59 -2.64
CA ILE A 20 -9.57 1.27 -1.96
C ILE A 20 -9.36 1.27 -0.45
N ILE A 21 -8.99 0.11 0.12
CA ILE A 21 -8.72 0.00 1.55
C ILE A 21 -7.50 0.85 1.94
N THR A 22 -6.44 0.88 1.11
CA THR A 22 -5.25 1.71 1.35
C THR A 22 -5.61 3.19 1.41
N VAL A 23 -6.41 3.68 0.45
CA VAL A 23 -6.87 5.06 0.42
C VAL A 23 -7.72 5.39 1.66
N PHE A 24 -8.63 4.50 2.04
CA PHE A 24 -9.43 4.67 3.26
C PHE A 24 -8.55 4.74 4.53
N LEU A 25 -7.55 3.87 4.62
CA LEU A 25 -6.59 3.87 5.73
C LEU A 25 -5.74 5.14 5.75
N TRP A 26 -5.36 5.70 4.60
CA TRP A 26 -4.69 7.00 4.53
C TRP A 26 -5.53 8.13 5.11
N PHE A 27 -6.82 8.19 4.79
CA PHE A 27 -7.72 9.20 5.34
C PHE A 27 -7.82 9.15 6.87
N LYS A 28 -7.59 7.99 7.50
CA LYS A 28 -7.52 7.87 8.97
C LYS A 28 -6.11 8.10 9.52
N PHE A 29 -5.10 7.55 8.84
CA PHE A 29 -3.72 7.58 9.29
C PHE A 29 -3.12 8.98 9.29
N PHE A 30 -3.28 9.75 8.20
CA PHE A 30 -2.64 11.06 8.10
C PHE A 30 -3.16 12.08 9.13
N PRO A 31 -4.47 12.19 9.40
CA PRO A 31 -4.96 13.02 10.50
C PRO A 31 -4.48 12.55 11.87
N LEU A 32 -4.45 11.23 12.11
CA LEU A 32 -3.96 10.67 13.37
C LEU A 32 -2.51 11.04 13.63
N VAL A 33 -1.63 10.89 12.63
CA VAL A 33 -0.23 11.29 12.72
C VAL A 33 -0.14 12.80 12.91
N LYS A 34 -0.88 13.61 12.14
CA LYS A 34 -0.87 15.07 12.28
C LYS A 34 -1.20 15.55 13.69
N ASN A 35 -2.14 14.89 14.37
CA ASN A 35 -2.56 15.27 15.71
C ASN A 35 -1.61 14.75 16.80
N THR A 36 -0.94 13.63 16.56
CA THR A 36 -0.03 12.99 17.52
C THR A 36 1.38 13.56 17.43
N ASP A 37 1.87 13.75 16.20
CA ASP A 37 3.23 14.13 15.86
C ASP A 37 3.23 14.90 14.54
N PRO A 38 3.07 16.23 14.63
CA PRO A 38 3.05 17.11 13.48
C PRO A 38 4.37 17.07 12.68
N GLU A 39 5.50 16.77 13.33
CA GLU A 39 6.80 16.72 12.68
C GLU A 39 6.91 15.47 11.78
N LEU A 40 6.55 14.30 12.31
CA LEU A 40 6.44 13.08 11.52
C LEU A 40 5.44 13.26 10.38
N TYR A 41 4.30 13.90 10.62
CA TYR A 41 3.35 14.21 9.55
C TYR A 41 3.96 15.06 8.43
N GLN A 42 4.78 16.06 8.76
CA GLN A 42 5.46 16.90 7.76
C GLN A 42 6.47 16.13 6.91
N GLN A 43 7.08 15.09 7.48
CA GLN A 43 7.99 14.17 6.79
C GLN A 43 7.21 13.19 5.90
N LEU A 44 6.12 12.61 6.41
CA LEU A 44 5.35 11.58 5.71
C LEU A 44 4.40 12.14 4.64
N ARG A 45 3.94 13.39 4.77
CA ARG A 45 2.95 13.95 3.83
C ARG A 45 3.50 13.95 2.40
N PHE A 46 2.64 13.60 1.45
CA PHE A 46 2.97 13.66 0.03
C PHE A 46 3.28 15.11 -0.39
N ARG A 47 4.56 15.44 -0.57
CA ARG A 47 5.00 16.68 -1.22
C ARG A 47 5.36 16.37 -2.67
N ALA A 48 4.87 17.16 -3.61
CA ALA A 48 5.14 16.99 -5.06
C ALA A 48 6.65 16.95 -5.40
N TRP A 49 7.49 17.61 -4.60
CA TRP A 49 8.95 17.63 -4.78
C TRP A 49 9.68 16.41 -4.17
N SER A 50 9.02 15.62 -3.33
CA SER A 50 9.59 14.46 -2.63
C SER A 50 9.35 13.14 -3.36
N LEU A 51 9.21 13.15 -4.68
CA LEU A 51 9.00 11.92 -5.46
C LEU A 51 10.17 10.92 -5.35
N PHE A 52 11.37 11.40 -4.99
CA PHE A 52 12.60 10.59 -4.89
C PHE A 52 12.96 10.17 -3.46
N ASN A 53 12.59 10.95 -2.45
CA ASN A 53 12.70 10.56 -1.05
C ASN A 53 11.32 10.06 -0.66
N LYS A 54 11.14 8.74 -0.46
CA LYS A 54 9.83 8.17 -0.12
C LYS A 54 9.74 7.89 1.39
N PRO A 55 9.73 8.91 2.28
CA PRO A 55 9.70 8.71 3.73
C PRO A 55 8.46 7.94 4.15
N TYR A 56 7.30 8.16 3.51
CA TYR A 56 6.12 7.32 3.71
C TYR A 56 6.38 5.83 3.39
N MET A 57 7.02 5.56 2.25
CA MET A 57 7.29 4.18 1.84
C MET A 57 8.29 3.51 2.76
N ASN A 58 9.32 4.22 3.22
CA ASN A 58 10.26 3.71 4.22
C ASN A 58 9.53 3.46 5.55
N PHE A 59 8.77 4.45 6.04
CA PHE A 59 8.06 4.35 7.30
C PHE A 59 7.16 3.13 7.36
N ILE A 60 6.37 2.89 6.30
CA ILE A 60 5.43 1.77 6.21
C ILE A 60 6.10 0.46 5.77
N PHE A 61 6.81 0.43 4.64
CA PHE A 61 7.31 -0.82 4.05
C PHE A 61 8.67 -1.27 4.57
N LYS A 62 9.50 -0.36 5.11
CA LYS A 62 10.69 -0.75 5.92
C LYS A 62 10.37 -0.91 7.40
N LYS A 63 9.09 -0.79 7.79
CA LYS A 63 8.60 -1.04 9.15
C LYS A 63 9.22 -0.15 10.23
N GLU A 64 9.66 1.06 9.88
CA GLU A 64 10.22 2.01 10.87
C GLU A 64 9.19 2.39 11.94
N PHE A 65 7.90 2.29 11.62
CA PHE A 65 6.80 2.47 12.58
C PHE A 65 6.86 1.56 13.82
N GLN A 66 7.62 0.46 13.78
CA GLN A 66 7.74 -0.46 14.93
C GLN A 66 8.43 0.19 16.14
N GLY A 67 9.37 1.09 15.89
CA GLY A 67 10.05 1.88 16.93
C GLY A 67 9.22 3.06 17.46
N TYR A 68 8.02 3.28 16.93
CA TYR A 68 7.20 4.42 17.27
C TYR A 68 6.40 4.19 18.56
N LEU A 69 6.52 5.13 19.51
CA LEU A 69 5.94 5.01 20.86
C LEU A 69 4.41 5.03 20.86
N ASN A 70 3.78 5.77 19.94
CA ASN A 70 2.32 5.86 19.89
C ASN A 70 1.71 4.59 19.29
N GLU A 71 0.98 3.84 20.11
CA GLU A 71 0.37 2.57 19.72
C GLU A 71 -0.69 2.73 18.63
N SER A 72 -1.45 3.84 18.63
CA SER A 72 -2.49 4.09 17.62
C SER A 72 -1.89 4.31 16.24
N VAL A 73 -0.83 5.11 16.14
CA VAL A 73 -0.09 5.32 14.89
C VAL A 73 0.50 4.00 14.40
N ARG A 74 1.11 3.22 15.32
CA ARG A 74 1.71 1.91 15.01
C ARG A 74 0.68 0.91 14.45
N LYS A 75 -0.51 0.82 15.05
CA LYS A 75 -1.60 -0.07 14.58
C LYS A 75 -2.07 0.29 13.18
N HIS A 76 -2.25 1.58 12.90
CA HIS A 76 -2.69 2.05 11.57
C HIS A 76 -1.58 1.87 10.52
N ALA A 77 -0.32 2.12 10.89
CA ALA A 77 0.82 1.88 10.02
C ALA A 77 0.98 0.38 9.69
N LEU A 78 0.77 -0.50 10.67
CA LEU A 78 0.77 -1.95 10.47
C LEU A 78 -0.36 -2.40 9.53
N ALA A 79 -1.56 -1.83 9.67
CA ALA A 79 -2.67 -2.10 8.76
C ALA A 79 -2.33 -1.66 7.32
N LEU A 80 -1.76 -0.46 7.15
CA LEU A 80 -1.29 0.04 5.86
C LEU A 80 -0.21 -0.86 5.24
N TYR A 81 0.71 -1.38 6.06
CA TYR A 81 1.73 -2.33 5.62
C TYR A 81 1.10 -3.62 5.08
N TRP A 82 0.21 -4.25 5.84
CA TRP A 82 -0.40 -5.52 5.42
C TRP A 82 -1.28 -5.38 4.18
N VAL A 83 -2.14 -4.35 4.15
CA VAL A 83 -3.01 -4.10 2.99
C VAL A 83 -2.16 -3.77 1.76
N GLY A 84 -1.15 -2.92 1.90
CA GLY A 84 -0.25 -2.57 0.81
C GLY A 84 0.55 -3.78 0.31
N TRP A 85 1.03 -4.65 1.21
CA TRP A 85 1.74 -5.87 0.86
C TRP A 85 0.84 -6.85 0.09
N ILE A 86 -0.38 -7.10 0.58
CA ILE A 86 -1.35 -7.98 -0.10
C ILE A 86 -1.72 -7.43 -1.48
N ALA A 87 -2.00 -6.13 -1.57
CA ALA A 87 -2.32 -5.46 -2.84
C ALA A 87 -1.16 -5.60 -3.84
N GLN A 88 0.09 -5.39 -3.39
CA GLN A 88 1.27 -5.53 -4.24
C GLN A 88 1.42 -6.96 -4.78
N TRP A 89 1.20 -7.98 -3.94
CA TRP A 89 1.25 -9.37 -4.39
C TRP A 89 0.13 -9.70 -5.38
N ALA A 90 -1.09 -9.25 -5.11
CA ALA A 90 -2.21 -9.43 -6.02
C ALA A 90 -1.91 -8.80 -7.39
N PHE A 91 -1.34 -7.60 -7.41
CA PHE A 91 -0.90 -6.93 -8.63
C PHE A 91 0.20 -7.71 -9.37
N ASN A 92 1.22 -8.18 -8.65
CA ASN A 92 2.32 -8.94 -9.24
C ASN A 92 1.81 -10.25 -9.89
N ILE A 93 0.93 -10.98 -9.20
CA ILE A 93 0.33 -12.22 -9.74
C ILE A 93 -0.52 -11.90 -10.98
N TYR A 94 -1.36 -10.87 -10.91
CA TYR A 94 -2.13 -10.40 -12.06
C TYR A 94 -1.23 -10.11 -13.27
N LEU A 95 -0.14 -9.35 -13.09
CA LEU A 95 0.78 -9.01 -14.18
C LEU A 95 1.43 -10.25 -14.79
N VAL A 96 1.90 -11.20 -13.97
CA VAL A 96 2.50 -12.44 -14.46
C VAL A 96 1.51 -13.24 -15.30
N LEU A 97 0.26 -13.37 -14.81
CA LEU A 97 -0.79 -14.09 -15.54
C LEU A 97 -1.19 -13.37 -16.83
N LEU A 98 -1.26 -12.03 -16.81
CA LEU A 98 -1.54 -11.23 -17.99
C LEU A 98 -0.44 -11.40 -19.06
N ILE A 99 0.83 -11.31 -18.66
CA ILE A 99 1.97 -11.52 -19.57
C ILE A 99 1.93 -12.93 -20.14
N PHE A 100 1.64 -13.95 -19.32
CA PHE A 100 1.47 -15.31 -19.79
C PHE A 100 0.36 -15.42 -20.85
N VAL A 101 -0.80 -14.83 -20.59
CA VAL A 101 -1.90 -14.80 -21.58
C VAL A 101 -1.45 -14.07 -22.86
N LEU A 102 -0.75 -12.94 -22.77
CA LEU A 102 -0.33 -12.18 -23.94
C LEU A 102 0.74 -12.89 -24.79
N VAL A 103 1.65 -13.64 -24.17
CA VAL A 103 2.76 -14.33 -24.86
C VAL A 103 2.31 -15.63 -25.51
N PHE A 104 1.40 -16.37 -24.88
CA PHE A 104 1.01 -17.72 -25.31
C PHE A 104 -0.37 -17.80 -25.99
N ARG A 105 -1.06 -16.66 -26.15
CA ARG A 105 -2.35 -16.59 -26.85
C ARG A 105 -2.20 -16.62 -28.36
#